data_AF-A0A3P1YG05-F1
#
_entry.id   AF-A0A3P1YG05-F1
#
_cell.length_a   1.000
_cell.length_b   1.000
_cell.length_c   1.000
_cell.angle_alpha   90.00
_cell.angle_beta   90.00
_cell.angle_gamma   90.00
#
_symmetry.space_group_name_H-M   'P 1'
#
loop_
_entity.id
_entity.type
_entity.pdbx_description
1 polymer ?
#
loop_
_entity_poly.entity_id
_entity_poly.type
_entity_poly.pdbx_seq_one_letter_code
_entity_poly.pdbx_strand_id
1 'polypeptide(L)'
;MARELTKTWETIHGAPVGELLAWVKEDENRRKGEMVLIVEGHKAQEEDLPADALRTLALLQAELPLKKAAALAAEIHGVKKNALYKYALEQQG
;
A
#
# COMPACT_ATOMS: atom_id res chain seq x y z
N MET A 1 0.65 18.26 -4.75
CA MET A 1 0.59 19.35 -3.77
C MET A 1 0.03 20.59 -4.43
N ALA A 2 -0.96 21.22 -3.80
CA ALA A 2 -1.41 22.56 -4.13
C ALA A 2 -1.00 23.51 -3.01
N ARG A 3 -0.41 24.66 -3.34
CA ARG A 3 0.14 25.63 -2.39
C ARG A 3 -0.43 27.00 -2.68
N GLU A 4 -0.78 27.74 -1.63
CA GLU A 4 -1.21 29.14 -1.70
C GLU A 4 -2.32 29.38 -2.74
N LEU A 5 -3.33 28.48 -2.76
CA LEU A 5 -4.47 28.59 -3.67
C LEU A 5 -5.15 29.96 -3.54
N THR A 6 -5.50 30.54 -4.68
CA THR A 6 -6.08 31.88 -4.89
C THR A 6 -5.17 33.08 -4.55
N LYS A 7 -3.91 32.84 -4.15
CA LYS A 7 -2.95 33.89 -3.78
C LYS A 7 -1.90 34.12 -4.88
N THR A 8 -1.10 35.17 -4.75
CA THR A 8 -0.06 35.57 -5.71
C THR A 8 0.95 34.46 -6.05
N TRP A 9 1.19 33.55 -5.11
CA TRP A 9 2.19 32.48 -5.22
C TRP A 9 1.56 31.10 -5.40
N GLU A 10 0.37 31.02 -5.98
CA GLU A 10 -0.31 29.75 -6.23
C GLU A 10 0.60 28.79 -7.01
N THR A 11 0.68 27.54 -6.55
CA THR A 11 1.46 26.50 -7.23
C THR A 11 0.77 25.15 -7.08
N ILE A 12 0.51 24.46 -8.20
CA ILE A 12 -0.02 23.09 -8.21
C ILE A 12 1.01 22.19 -8.90
N HIS A 13 1.53 21.20 -8.17
CA HIS A 13 2.53 20.26 -8.67
C HIS A 13 2.17 18.83 -8.27
N GLY A 14 2.07 17.94 -9.25
CA GLY A 14 1.79 16.51 -9.06
C GLY A 14 3.00 15.67 -9.45
N ALA A 15 3.39 14.74 -8.60
CA ALA A 15 4.48 13.78 -8.83
C ALA A 15 4.33 12.59 -7.85
N PRO A 16 4.97 11.44 -8.11
CA PRO A 16 5.19 10.42 -7.10
C PRO A 16 5.76 11.03 -5.81
N VAL A 17 5.36 10.52 -4.64
CA VAL A 17 5.69 11.19 -3.36
C VAL A 17 7.19 11.38 -3.12
N GLY A 18 8.02 10.46 -3.62
CA GLY A 18 9.47 10.56 -3.55
C GLY A 18 10.04 11.70 -4.41
N GLU A 19 9.53 11.85 -5.63
CA GLU A 19 9.90 12.94 -6.54
C GLU A 19 9.39 14.29 -6.03
N LEU A 20 8.16 14.31 -5.50
CA LEU A 20 7.59 15.51 -4.87
C LEU A 20 8.46 15.98 -3.69
N LEU A 21 8.97 15.05 -2.87
CA LEU A 21 9.87 15.37 -1.79
C LEU A 21 11.19 15.99 -2.29
N ALA A 22 11.78 15.41 -3.34
CA ALA A 22 12.98 15.96 -3.96
C ALA A 22 12.73 17.39 -4.47
N TRP A 23 11.65 17.58 -5.22
CA TRP A 23 11.24 18.88 -5.76
C TRP A 23 11.01 19.93 -4.65
N VAL A 24 10.38 19.57 -3.53
CA VAL A 24 10.19 20.51 -2.41
C VAL A 24 11.53 20.91 -1.76
N LYS A 25 12.50 20.00 -1.71
CA LYS A 25 13.81 20.25 -1.08
C LYS A 25 14.72 21.16 -1.90
N GLU A 26 14.52 21.25 -3.21
CA GLU A 26 15.33 22.10 -4.10
C GLU A 26 15.15 23.61 -3.84
N ASP A 27 14.00 24.03 -3.32
CA ASP A 27 13.72 25.45 -3.05
C ASP A 27 12.83 25.61 -1.81
N GLU A 28 13.33 26.31 -0.79
CA GLU A 28 12.60 26.55 0.44
C GLU A 28 11.26 27.27 0.25
N ASN A 29 11.10 28.05 -0.82
CA ASN A 29 9.84 28.73 -1.09
C ASN A 29 8.72 27.75 -1.46
N ARG A 30 9.06 26.54 -1.94
CA ARG A 30 8.09 25.49 -2.28
C ARG A 30 7.40 24.88 -1.06
N ARG A 31 7.90 25.13 0.16
CA ARG A 31 7.33 24.66 1.44
C ARG A 31 6.83 25.78 2.36
N LYS A 32 6.70 27.02 1.85
CA LYS A 32 6.17 28.16 2.60
C LYS A 32 4.70 28.44 2.26
N GLY A 33 3.95 28.87 3.27
CA GLY A 33 2.53 29.20 3.16
C GLY A 33 1.61 28.01 3.44
N GLU A 34 0.35 28.14 3.04
CA GLU A 34 -0.66 27.10 3.21
C GLU A 34 -0.61 26.08 2.06
N MET A 35 -0.86 24.81 2.38
CA MET A 35 -0.72 23.70 1.43
C MET A 35 -1.84 22.67 1.60
N VAL A 36 -2.23 22.07 0.48
CA VAL A 36 -3.15 20.94 0.39
C VAL A 36 -2.44 19.77 -0.30
N LEU A 37 -2.51 18.59 0.33
CA LEU A 37 -2.02 17.35 -0.25
C LEU A 37 -3.20 16.53 -0.79
N ILE A 38 -3.27 16.40 -2.10
CA ILE A 38 -4.12 15.42 -2.78
C ILE A 38 -3.25 14.18 -3.00
N VAL A 39 -3.62 13.08 -2.36
CA VAL A 39 -2.87 11.82 -2.41
C VAL A 39 -3.70 10.82 -3.22
N GLU A 40 -3.06 10.16 -4.19
CA GLU A 40 -3.70 9.10 -4.95
C GLU A 40 -4.11 7.95 -4.00
N GLY A 41 -5.32 7.43 -4.18
CA GLY A 41 -5.81 6.29 -3.41
C GLY A 41 -4.93 5.06 -3.63
N HIS A 42 -4.87 4.18 -2.64
CA HIS A 42 -4.15 2.92 -2.77
C HIS A 42 -4.73 2.09 -3.92
N LYS A 43 -3.84 1.69 -4.84
CA LYS A 43 -4.13 0.69 -5.87
C LYS A 43 -3.56 -0.64 -5.36
N ALA A 44 -4.45 -1.61 -5.14
CA ALA A 44 -4.01 -2.97 -4.86
C ALA A 44 -3.12 -3.44 -6.03
N GLN A 45 -1.93 -3.94 -5.74
CA GLN A 45 -1.15 -4.63 -6.77
C GLN A 45 -1.79 -6.01 -6.97
N GLU A 46 -1.91 -6.49 -8.21
CA GLU A 46 -2.50 -7.82 -8.49
C GLU A 46 -1.76 -8.97 -7.80
N GLU A 47 -0.51 -8.72 -7.39
CA GLU A 47 0.36 -9.66 -6.70
C GLU A 47 0.22 -9.61 -5.18
N ASP A 48 -0.41 -8.56 -4.64
CA ASP A 48 -0.64 -8.43 -3.20
C ASP A 48 -1.77 -9.37 -2.76
N LEU A 49 -1.43 -10.27 -1.85
CA LEU A 49 -2.42 -11.09 -1.17
C LEU A 49 -3.32 -10.19 -0.31
N PRO A 50 -4.66 -10.30 -0.43
CA PRO A 50 -5.59 -9.53 0.38
C PRO A 50 -5.29 -9.68 1.88
N ALA A 51 -5.31 -8.56 2.62
CA ALA A 51 -4.94 -8.53 4.03
C ALA A 51 -5.86 -9.42 4.90
N ASP A 52 -7.12 -9.55 4.53
CA ASP A 52 -8.08 -10.47 5.13
C ASP A 52 -7.75 -11.94 4.84
N ALA A 53 -7.29 -12.27 3.63
CA ALA A 53 -6.77 -13.59 3.29
C ALA A 53 -5.54 -13.98 4.12
N LEU A 54 -4.62 -13.03 4.32
CA LEU A 54 -3.46 -13.22 5.18
C LEU A 54 -3.85 -13.41 6.65
N ARG A 55 -4.80 -12.63 7.14
CA ARG A 55 -5.32 -12.75 8.51
C ARG A 55 -5.99 -14.10 8.74
N THR A 56 -6.85 -14.55 7.82
CA THR A 56 -7.49 -15.87 7.91
C THR A 56 -6.44 -16.98 7.86
N LEU A 57 -5.44 -16.88 6.99
CA LEU A 57 -4.35 -17.83 6.92
C LEU A 57 -3.61 -17.95 8.27
N ALA A 58 -3.27 -16.82 8.89
CA ALA A 58 -2.59 -16.80 10.20
C ALA A 58 -3.42 -17.48 11.30
N LEU A 59 -4.72 -17.19 11.37
CA LEU A 59 -5.62 -17.83 12.34
C LEU A 59 -5.74 -19.34 12.12
N LEU A 60 -5.87 -19.77 10.86
CA LEU A 60 -5.99 -21.19 10.53
C LEU A 60 -4.69 -21.96 10.77
N GLN A 61 -3.53 -21.34 10.59
CA GLN A 61 -2.23 -21.98 10.87
C GLN A 61 -2.01 -22.29 12.34
N ALA A 62 -2.67 -21.58 13.26
CA ALA A 62 -2.62 -21.91 14.69
C ALA A 62 -3.23 -23.28 14.99
N GLU A 63 -4.20 -23.73 14.18
CA GLU A 63 -5.00 -24.93 14.44
C GLU A 63 -4.79 -26.04 13.39
N LEU A 64 -4.26 -25.71 12.21
CA LEU A 64 -4.18 -26.60 11.05
C LEU A 64 -2.78 -26.60 10.41
N PRO A 65 -2.37 -27.73 9.81
CA PRO A 65 -1.16 -27.77 8.99
C PRO A 65 -1.21 -26.72 7.86
N LEU A 66 -0.07 -26.08 7.57
CA LEU A 66 0.06 -24.99 6.61
C LEU A 66 -0.67 -25.23 5.28
N LYS A 67 -0.52 -26.43 4.71
CA LYS A 67 -1.15 -26.80 3.43
C LYS A 67 -2.68 -26.74 3.48
N LYS A 68 -3.30 -27.12 4.61
CA LYS A 68 -4.75 -27.03 4.83
C LYS A 68 -5.18 -25.59 5.10
N ALA A 69 -4.44 -24.87 5.95
CA ALA A 69 -4.71 -23.46 6.25
C ALA A 69 -4.69 -22.59 4.97
N ALA A 70 -3.67 -22.77 4.11
CA ALA A 70 -3.57 -22.06 2.83
C ALA A 70 -4.68 -22.44 1.84
N ALA A 71 -5.13 -23.69 1.82
CA ALA A 71 -6.23 -24.12 0.95
C ALA A 71 -7.56 -23.48 1.37
N LEU A 72 -7.88 -23.50 2.66
CA LEU A 72 -9.11 -22.94 3.19
C LEU A 72 -9.14 -21.40 3.08
N ALA A 73 -8.04 -20.73 3.42
CA ALA A 73 -7.95 -19.28 3.26
C ALA A 73 -8.08 -18.86 1.77
N ALA A 74 -7.52 -19.65 0.85
CA ALA A 74 -7.68 -19.41 -0.59
C ALA A 74 -9.14 -19.51 -1.04
N GLU A 75 -9.85 -20.54 -0.58
CA GLU A 75 -11.25 -20.78 -0.91
C GLU A 75 -12.18 -19.71 -0.33
N ILE A 76 -11.96 -19.30 0.92
CA ILE A 76 -12.76 -18.26 1.61
C ILE A 76 -12.63 -16.91 0.90
N HIS A 77 -11.43 -16.57 0.42
CA HIS A 77 -11.10 -15.24 -0.11
C HIS A 77 -11.01 -15.18 -1.63
N GLY A 78 -11.25 -16.28 -2.33
CA GLY A 78 -11.21 -16.35 -3.80
C GLY A 78 -9.80 -16.11 -4.39
N VAL A 79 -8.74 -16.41 -3.65
CA VAL A 79 -7.35 -16.21 -4.08
C VAL A 79 -6.67 -17.54 -4.42
N LYS A 80 -5.51 -17.49 -5.09
CA LYS A 80 -4.76 -18.70 -5.45
C LYS A 80 -4.10 -19.30 -4.21
N LYS A 81 -4.43 -20.57 -3.90
CA LYS A 81 -3.76 -21.36 -2.83
C LYS A 81 -2.24 -21.28 -2.88
N ASN A 82 -1.66 -21.37 -4.09
CA ASN A 82 -0.21 -21.37 -4.25
C ASN A 82 0.42 -20.03 -3.82
N ALA A 83 -0.29 -18.91 -3.99
CA ALA A 83 0.19 -17.60 -3.54
C ALA A 83 0.23 -17.54 -2.02
N LEU A 84 -0.86 -17.92 -1.33
CA LEU A 84 -0.92 -17.98 0.14
C LEU A 84 0.08 -18.98 0.73
N TYR A 85 0.24 -20.15 0.11
CA TYR A 85 1.20 -21.16 0.55
C TYR A 85 2.64 -20.67 0.42
N LYS A 86 3.00 -20.04 -0.70
CA LYS A 86 4.34 -19.47 -0.92
C LYS A 86 4.64 -18.36 0.08
N TYR A 87 3.70 -17.43 0.25
CA TYR A 87 3.81 -16.34 1.24
C TYR A 87 4.10 -16.88 2.65
N ALA A 88 3.33 -17.87 3.11
CA ALA A 88 3.55 -18.41 4.44
C ALA A 88 4.85 -19.22 4.59
N LEU A 89 5.35 -19.81 3.49
CA LEU A 89 6.66 -20.47 3.48
C LEU A 89 7.81 -19.46 3.59
N GLU A 90 7.69 -18.32 2.91
CA GLU A 90 8.64 -17.21 2.97
C GLU A 90 8.70 -16.58 4.37
N GLN A 91 7.59 -16.58 5.12
CA GLN A 91 7.51 -16.04 6.49
C GLN A 91 8.02 -17.01 7.58
N GLN A 92 8.31 -18.27 7.24
CA GLN A 92 8.88 -19.26 8.17
C GLN A 92 10.40 -19.36 8.09
N GLY A 93 11.03 -18.67 7.13
CA GLY A 93 12.50 -18.53 6.99
C GLY A 93 12.99 -17.21 7.55
#